data_AF-A0AA48RAI8-F1
#
_entry.id   AF-A0AA48RAI8-F1
#
_cell.length_a   1.000
_cell.length_b   1.000
_cell.length_c   1.000
_cell.angle_alpha   90.00
_cell.angle_beta   90.00
_cell.angle_gamma   90.00
#
_symmetry.space_group_name_H-M   'P 1'
#
loop_
_entity.id
_entity.type
_entity.pdbx_description
1 polymer ?
#
loop_
_entity_poly.entity_id
_entity_poly.type
_entity_poly.pdbx_seq_one_letter_code
_entity_poly.pdbx_strand_id
1 'polypeptide(L)' 'MANHETNLPKDKYTGMRSFDLAITPNVLICGAAGAVLGMILAFWGTTDVGIVAATTIVFAILSGIFGMFV' A
#
# COMPACT_ATOMS: atom_id res chain seq x y z
N MET A 1 4.94 -40.37 29.24
CA MET A 1 4.27 -39.50 30.22
C MET A 1 4.48 -38.07 29.70
N ALA A 2 3.64 -37.57 28.80
CA ALA A 2 2.34 -36.91 29.05
C ALA A 2 2.48 -35.48 29.64
N ASN A 3 2.08 -34.50 28.81
CA ASN A 3 1.47 -33.19 29.14
C ASN A 3 2.35 -32.06 29.70
N HIS A 4 2.54 -31.00 28.90
CA HIS A 4 1.77 -29.78 29.14
C HIS A 4 1.73 -28.89 27.89
N GLU A 5 0.53 -28.78 27.34
CA GLU A 5 0.14 -27.84 26.31
C GLU A 5 0.30 -26.40 26.85
N THR A 6 1.02 -25.54 26.15
CA THR A 6 0.82 -24.10 26.26
C THR A 6 -0.01 -23.63 25.07
N ASN A 7 -1.31 -23.93 25.16
CA ASN A 7 -2.39 -23.32 24.38
C ASN A 7 -2.50 -21.82 24.68
N LEU A 8 -1.50 -21.03 24.29
CA LEU A 8 -1.61 -19.58 24.26
C LEU A 8 -2.08 -19.19 22.86
N PRO A 9 -3.34 -18.77 22.66
CA PRO A 9 -3.79 -18.26 21.37
C PRO A 9 -2.99 -17.00 21.08
N LYS A 10 -2.05 -17.11 20.13
CA LYS A 10 -1.11 -16.04 19.76
C LYS A 10 -1.77 -14.94 18.90
N ASP A 11 -3.10 -14.90 18.84
CA ASP A 11 -3.82 -14.19 17.77
C ASP A 11 -4.99 -13.32 18.27
N LYS A 12 -4.98 -12.85 19.54
CA LYS A 12 -6.06 -11.97 20.04
C LYS A 12 -5.72 -10.50 20.20
N TYR A 13 -4.44 -10.13 20.05
CA TYR A 13 -4.01 -8.72 20.08
C TYR A 13 -3.10 -8.32 18.92
N THR A 14 -2.90 -9.19 17.91
CA THR A 14 -2.23 -8.80 16.66
C THR A 14 -3.24 -8.18 15.70
N GLY A 15 -3.85 -7.06 16.13
CA GLY A 15 -4.51 -6.11 15.23
C GLY A 15 -3.53 -5.46 14.25
N MET A 16 -2.26 -5.81 14.31
CA MET A 16 -1.34 -5.69 13.19
C MET A 16 -1.69 -6.80 12.22
N ARG A 17 -2.54 -6.49 11.22
CA ARG A 17 -2.50 -7.17 9.91
C ARG A 17 -1.02 -7.32 9.65
N SER A 18 -0.53 -8.55 9.62
CA SER A 18 0.89 -8.83 9.44
C SER A 18 1.39 -7.81 8.42
N PHE A 19 2.39 -7.00 8.79
CA PHE A 19 3.23 -6.31 7.81
C PHE A 19 4.02 -7.42 7.09
N ASP A 20 3.29 -8.39 6.56
CA ASP A 20 3.75 -9.23 5.51
C ASP A 20 3.97 -8.21 4.41
N LEU A 21 5.24 -7.92 4.21
CA LEU A 21 5.79 -7.29 3.04
C LEU A 21 5.46 -8.11 1.77
N ALA A 22 4.44 -8.99 1.80
CA ALA A 22 3.57 -9.34 0.69
C ALA A 22 2.93 -8.05 0.11
N ILE A 23 3.77 -7.25 -0.54
CA ILE A 23 3.38 -6.50 -1.72
C ILE A 23 2.65 -7.50 -2.62
N THR A 24 1.32 -7.51 -2.53
CA THR A 24 0.51 -8.30 -3.44
C THR A 24 0.65 -7.66 -4.83
N PRO A 25 0.68 -8.43 -5.92
CA PRO A 25 0.82 -7.89 -7.27
C PRO A 25 -0.19 -6.77 -7.58
N ASN A 26 -1.39 -6.85 -6.99
CA ASN A 26 -2.43 -5.81 -7.06
C ASN A 26 -1.93 -4.45 -6.56
N VAL A 27 -1.19 -4.39 -5.45
CA VAL A 27 -0.66 -3.14 -4.88
C VAL A 27 0.33 -2.47 -5.82
N LEU A 28 1.19 -3.25 -6.49
CA LEU A 28 2.12 -2.71 -7.48
C LEU A 28 1.38 -2.17 -8.70
N ILE A 29 0.39 -2.90 -9.19
CA ILE A 29 -0.38 -2.51 -10.37
C ILE A 29 -1.20 -1.24 -10.06
N CYS A 30 -1.90 -1.22 -8.93
CA CYS A 30 -2.68 -0.06 -8.50
C CYS A 30 -1.78 1.14 -8.20
N GLY A 31 -0.62 0.94 -7.55
CA GLY A 31 0.34 2.00 -7.29
C GLY A 31 0.95 2.58 -8.57
N ALA A 32 1.34 1.72 -9.53
CA ALA A 32 1.87 2.16 -10.82
C ALA A 32 0.81 2.89 -11.66
N ALA A 33 -0.42 2.37 -11.71
CA ALA A 33 -1.53 3.04 -12.38
C ALA A 33 -1.85 4.40 -11.73
N GLY A 34 -1.85 4.47 -10.40
CA GLY A 34 -1.99 5.71 -9.64
C GLY A 34 -0.90 6.72 -9.97
N ALA A 35 0.36 6.30 -10.02
CA ALA A 35 1.47 7.16 -10.41
C ALA A 35 1.28 7.74 -11.81
N VAL A 36 0.94 6.90 -12.80
CA VAL A 36 0.73 7.34 -14.19
C VAL A 36 -0.42 8.35 -14.27
N LEU A 37 -1.54 8.08 -13.60
CA LEU A 37 -2.69 9.00 -13.57
C LEU A 37 -2.35 10.32 -12.87
N GLY A 38 -1.67 10.27 -11.73
CA GLY A 38 -1.23 11.45 -10.98
C GLY A 38 -0.27 12.33 -11.79
N MET A 39 0.64 11.71 -12.54
CA MET A 39 1.56 12.41 -13.43
C MET A 39 0.81 13.13 -14.56
N ILE A 40 -0.10 12.45 -15.26
CA ILE A 40 -0.87 13.04 -16.38
C ILE A 40 -1.69 14.23 -15.88
N LEU A 41 -2.38 14.08 -14.75
CA LEU A 41 -3.20 15.15 -14.17
C LEU A 41 -2.34 16.34 -13.72
N ALA A 42 -1.20 16.08 -13.10
CA ALA A 42 -0.33 17.16 -12.63
C ALA A 42 0.31 17.94 -13.78
N PHE A 43 0.74 17.26 -14.86
CA PHE A 43 1.24 17.93 -16.06
C PHE A 43 0.18 18.76 -16.77
N TRP A 44 -1.10 18.44 -16.60
CA TRP A 44 -2.19 19.23 -17.15
C TRP A 44 -2.44 20.51 -16.34
N GLY A 45 -2.18 20.47 -15.02
CA GLY A 45 -2.40 21.60 -14.12
C GLY A 45 -1.21 22.54 -13.95
N THR A 46 0.02 22.05 -14.13
CA THR A 46 1.24 22.85 -13.91
C THR A 46 2.45 22.28 -14.63
N THR A 47 3.46 23.13 -14.85
CA THR A 47 4.79 22.76 -15.36
C THR A 47 5.86 22.74 -14.27
N ASP A 48 5.51 23.09 -13.02
CA ASP A 48 6.43 23.02 -11.90
C ASP A 48 6.74 21.56 -11.54
N VAL A 49 7.99 21.16 -11.78
CA VAL A 49 8.46 19.78 -11.60
C VAL A 49 8.31 19.32 -10.14
N GLY A 50 8.43 20.23 -9.17
CA GLY A 50 8.26 19.89 -7.75
C GLY A 50 6.83 19.47 -7.44
N ILE A 51 5.86 20.21 -7.98
CA ILE A 51 4.43 19.92 -7.82
C ILE A 51 4.09 18.63 -8.56
N VAL A 52 4.55 18.46 -9.80
CA VAL A 52 4.28 17.24 -10.59
C VAL A 52 4.79 16.01 -9.86
N ALA A 53 6.04 16.01 -9.40
CA ALA A 53 6.62 14.88 -8.67
C ALA A 53 5.86 14.56 -7.37
N ALA A 54 5.55 15.58 -6.57
CA ALA A 54 4.80 15.39 -5.32
C ALA A 54 3.42 14.78 -5.58
N THR A 55 2.69 15.30 -6.58
CA THR A 55 1.35 14.82 -6.93
C THR A 55 1.39 13.37 -7.43
N THR A 56 2.39 13.04 -8.26
CA THR A 56 2.62 11.69 -8.78
C THR A 56 2.84 10.68 -7.65
N ILE A 57 3.69 11.02 -6.68
CA ILE A 57 4.02 10.16 -5.54
C ILE A 57 2.80 9.97 -4.64
N VAL A 58 2.07 11.04 -4.34
CA VAL A 58 0.87 10.97 -3.49
C VAL A 58 -0.18 10.07 -4.12
N PHE A 59 -0.45 10.23 -5.42
CA PHE A 59 -1.39 9.37 -6.13
C PHE A 59 -0.92 7.91 -6.18
N ALA A 60 0.37 7.65 -6.39
CA ALA A 60 0.91 6.29 -6.37
C ALA A 60 0.69 5.60 -5.03
N ILE A 61 0.95 6.30 -3.92
CA ILE A 61 0.77 5.76 -2.56
C ILE A 61 -0.70 5.53 -2.26
N LEU A 62 -1.56 6.53 -2.54
CA LEU A 62 -2.99 6.40 -2.27
C LEU A 62 -3.61 5.24 -3.06
N SER A 63 -3.31 5.12 -4.36
CA SER A 63 -3.80 4.02 -5.19
C SER A 63 -3.21 2.67 -4.78
N GLY A 64 -1.94 2.61 -4.38
CA GLY A 64 -1.32 1.41 -3.84
C GLY A 64 -1.99 0.94 -2.54
N ILE A 65 -2.36 1.87 -1.66
CA ILE A 65 -3.13 1.56 -0.44
C ILE A 65 -4.51 1.01 -0.80
N PHE A 66 -5.21 1.61 -1.76
CA PHE A 66 -6.48 1.07 -2.25
C PHE A 66 -6.34 -0.36 -2.81
N GLY A 67 -5.25 -0.67 -3.50
CA GLY A 67 -4.95 -2.01 -4.01
C GLY A 67 -4.74 -3.09 -2.94
N MET A 68 -4.55 -2.73 -1.67
CA MET A 68 -4.52 -3.69 -0.55
C MET A 68 -5.92 -4.14 -0.09
N PHE A 69 -6.97 -3.47 -0.57
CA PHE A 69 -8.38 -3.74 -0.25
C PHE A 69 -9.16 -4.34 -1.42
N VAL A 70 -8.50 -4.51 -2.58
CA VAL A 70 -9.02 -5.15 -3.80
C VAL A 70 -8.42 -6.53 -3.95
#